data_AF-A0A8H6DMN3-F1
#
_entry.id   AF-A0A8H6DMN3-F1
#
_cell.length_a   1.000
_cell.length_b   1.000
_cell.length_c   1.000
_cell.angle_alpha   90.00
_cell.angle_beta   90.00
_cell.angle_gamma   90.00
#
_symmetry.space_group_name_H-M   'P 1'
#
loop_
_entity.id
_entity.type
_entity.pdbx_description
1 polymer ?
#
loop_
_entity_poly.entity_id
_entity_poly.type
_entity_poly.pdbx_seq_one_letter_code
_entity_poly.pdbx_strand_id
1 'polypeptide(L)'
;MNLTPEEMAAKAGESRSGVVIGVSAFLMALSAVMVGLRLWCRRERQMLGLDDVTAVVALACILGCGSSIIAMTHYGLGRHVYTLSPQQISLYLRCFWVSILFYTYALSAIKLTFLIHYYRIMSVSNMRWLYLGALGFIILWGTYQGIGVFFFCTPFQSFWDSSVKGHCMLSQPTLWLISGIVHIVTDFAIIVMPLPIVWKLQLPLSQKIYLTGIFGLGTLTLAIAILRIQWLDPVADMTWWNVGAASWSMAEIVSGITCACLPTFKPLLVGIKNWLHRPNDGDSTICLQDQGIDGLTGSTLAAFEGHGGVGAGPKVPTSILMYGTQTSISAYQGGNKSKKKPIQTNAEIMTIHLIEASEEHLPAIARIATSAFHPNTDALSRRLFPPHLQPTGVPDGEAAYDWRFARKASSLASSESHVVVAIDDEKGQDDQVVGFSLWDAPPATGGDSGPSKEIQGTALDKEAYNEMKKTVNQDAVDTFGGQGIAGVWHLDYIGVSPGNQRRGIGKMLLQWGLDHAAAEGKDCYLVATEAGRPLYVAAGFKDVRVVSILGILHYSMILKADSS
;
A
#
# COMPACT_ATOMS: atom_id res chain seq x y z
N MET A 1 44.44 -5.29 -35.06
CA MET A 1 45.22 -6.03 -34.04
C MET A 1 46.67 -6.08 -34.51
N ASN A 2 47.61 -5.54 -33.74
CA ASN A 2 49.05 -5.72 -33.96
C ASN A 2 49.57 -6.77 -32.97
N LEU A 3 49.12 -8.01 -33.09
CA LEU A 3 49.60 -9.13 -32.28
C LEU A 3 50.30 -10.12 -33.20
N THR A 4 51.42 -10.65 -32.78
CA THR A 4 52.14 -11.70 -33.50
C THR A 4 51.37 -13.03 -33.44
N PRO A 5 51.55 -13.94 -34.42
CA PRO A 5 50.91 -15.27 -34.40
C PRO A 5 51.21 -16.08 -33.14
N GLU A 6 52.40 -15.93 -32.57
CA GLU A 6 52.80 -16.58 -31.31
C GLU A 6 52.03 -16.03 -30.11
N GLU A 7 51.82 -14.71 -30.03
CA GLU A 7 50.99 -14.07 -28.99
C GLU A 7 49.51 -14.45 -29.11
N MET A 8 49.00 -14.63 -30.34
CA MET A 8 47.63 -15.11 -30.58
C MET A 8 47.48 -16.58 -30.14
N ALA A 9 48.48 -17.43 -30.39
CA ALA A 9 48.48 -18.82 -29.94
C ALA A 9 48.57 -18.95 -28.41
N ALA A 10 49.38 -18.11 -27.76
CA ALA A 10 49.51 -18.09 -26.30
C ALA A 10 48.21 -17.67 -25.59
N LYS A 11 47.45 -16.73 -26.18
CA LYS A 11 46.19 -16.22 -25.61
C LYS A 11 44.96 -17.05 -25.99
N ALA A 12 45.07 -17.95 -26.97
CA ALA A 12 43.93 -18.75 -27.48
C ALA A 12 43.27 -19.65 -26.42
N GLY A 13 43.98 -20.01 -25.35
CA GLY A 13 43.45 -20.83 -24.24
C GLY A 13 42.70 -20.04 -23.16
N GLU A 14 42.77 -18.70 -23.18
CA GLU A 14 42.12 -17.88 -22.16
C GLU A 14 40.59 -17.86 -22.35
N SER A 15 39.83 -18.04 -21.27
CA SER A 15 38.37 -17.91 -21.31
C SER A 15 37.82 -17.16 -20.11
N ARG A 16 36.99 -16.15 -20.40
CA ARG A 16 36.22 -15.38 -19.40
C ARG A 16 34.75 -15.80 -19.30
N SER A 17 34.39 -16.88 -20.00
CA SER A 17 33.00 -17.38 -20.07
C SER A 17 32.42 -17.71 -18.70
N GLY A 18 33.19 -18.35 -17.81
CA GLY A 18 32.76 -18.70 -16.46
C GLY A 18 32.35 -17.50 -15.60
N VAL A 19 33.03 -16.36 -15.74
CA VAL A 19 32.70 -15.11 -15.03
C VAL A 19 31.34 -14.59 -15.48
N VAL A 20 31.09 -14.55 -16.80
CA VAL A 20 29.81 -14.09 -17.37
C VAL A 20 28.66 -14.96 -16.92
N ILE A 21 28.83 -16.29 -16.93
CA ILE A 21 27.80 -17.24 -16.52
C ILE A 21 27.47 -17.03 -15.03
N GLY A 22 28.49 -16.97 -14.17
CA GLY A 22 28.31 -16.77 -12.73
C GLY A 22 27.61 -15.46 -12.41
N VAL A 23 28.05 -14.34 -13.01
CA VAL A 23 27.45 -13.02 -12.82
C VAL A 23 26.01 -12.99 -13.33
N SER A 24 25.74 -13.51 -14.53
CA SER A 24 24.40 -13.50 -15.12
C SER A 24 23.42 -14.34 -14.32
N ALA A 25 23.82 -15.55 -13.91
CA ALA A 25 22.99 -16.44 -13.10
C ALA A 25 22.67 -15.84 -11.73
N PHE A 26 23.66 -15.26 -11.05
CA PHE A 26 23.46 -14.58 -9.78
C PHE A 26 22.48 -13.40 -9.91
N LEU A 27 22.67 -12.54 -10.90
CA LEU A 27 21.83 -11.36 -11.13
C LEU A 27 20.39 -11.74 -11.54
N MET A 28 20.22 -12.80 -12.35
CA MET A 28 18.91 -13.37 -12.66
C MET A 28 18.20 -13.87 -11.40
N ALA A 29 18.89 -14.66 -10.56
CA ALA A 29 18.33 -15.15 -9.31
C ALA A 29 17.94 -14.00 -8.36
N LEU A 30 18.82 -12.99 -8.22
CA LEU A 30 18.55 -11.80 -7.41
C LEU A 30 17.30 -11.06 -7.90
N SER A 31 17.19 -10.78 -9.20
CA SER A 31 15.99 -10.10 -9.74
C SER A 31 14.70 -10.90 -9.51
N ALA A 32 14.74 -12.24 -9.64
CA ALA A 32 13.58 -13.10 -9.39
C ALA A 32 13.16 -13.06 -7.92
N VAL A 33 14.11 -13.11 -6.98
CA VAL A 33 13.84 -12.98 -5.54
C VAL A 33 13.23 -11.62 -5.22
N MET A 34 13.79 -10.54 -5.76
CA MET A 34 13.32 -9.18 -5.51
C MET A 34 11.89 -8.94 -6.00
N VAL A 35 11.56 -9.40 -7.21
CA VAL A 35 10.20 -9.31 -7.75
C VAL A 35 9.26 -10.25 -7.01
N GLY A 36 9.71 -11.45 -6.62
CA GLY A 36 8.94 -12.39 -5.81
C GLY A 36 8.54 -11.80 -4.45
N LEU A 37 9.50 -11.20 -3.74
CA LEU A 37 9.25 -10.48 -2.48
C LEU A 37 8.26 -9.33 -2.68
N ARG A 38 8.39 -8.58 -3.78
CA ARG A 38 7.48 -7.48 -4.11
C ARG A 38 6.05 -7.98 -4.25
N LEU A 39 5.83 -9.05 -5.02
CA LEU A 39 4.52 -9.65 -5.23
C LEU A 39 3.94 -10.22 -3.92
N TRP A 40 4.77 -10.85 -3.09
CA TRP A 40 4.37 -11.33 -1.77
C TRP A 40 3.86 -10.19 -0.90
N CYS A 41 4.67 -9.13 -0.68
CA CYS A 41 4.28 -7.98 0.14
C CYS A 41 2.99 -7.32 -0.35
N ARG A 42 2.82 -7.21 -1.67
CA ARG A 42 1.65 -6.63 -2.31
C ARG A 42 0.40 -7.49 -2.14
N ARG A 43 0.56 -8.81 -2.24
CA ARG A 43 -0.53 -9.79 -2.07
C ARG A 43 -1.04 -9.82 -0.63
N GLU A 44 -0.13 -9.85 0.35
CA GLU A 44 -0.50 -9.78 1.77
C GLU A 44 -1.31 -8.52 2.10
N ARG A 45 -1.05 -7.42 1.39
CA ARG A 45 -1.77 -6.15 1.57
C ARG A 45 -2.97 -5.96 0.65
N GLN A 46 -3.28 -6.94 -0.21
CA GLN A 46 -4.34 -6.84 -1.24
C GLN A 46 -4.21 -5.59 -2.14
N MET A 47 -2.96 -5.16 -2.43
CA MET A 47 -2.64 -3.94 -3.19
C MET A 47 -1.98 -4.24 -4.54
N LEU A 48 -2.33 -5.34 -5.19
CA LEU A 48 -1.84 -5.61 -6.55
C LEU A 48 -2.26 -4.47 -7.51
N GLY A 49 -1.35 -4.08 -8.38
CA GLY A 49 -1.58 -3.02 -9.35
C GLY A 49 -0.89 -3.26 -10.68
N LEU A 50 -1.09 -2.34 -11.63
CA LEU A 50 -0.46 -2.40 -12.96
C LEU A 50 1.07 -2.31 -12.88
N ASP A 51 1.61 -1.66 -11.85
CA ASP A 51 3.05 -1.60 -11.61
C ASP A 51 3.65 -2.98 -11.28
N ASP A 52 2.86 -3.88 -10.71
CA ASP A 52 3.30 -5.26 -10.44
C ASP A 52 3.31 -6.12 -11.72
N VAL A 53 2.39 -5.86 -12.65
CA VAL A 53 2.38 -6.50 -13.98
C VAL A 53 3.61 -6.08 -14.77
N THR A 54 3.93 -4.78 -14.82
CA THR A 54 5.12 -4.29 -15.52
C THR A 54 6.42 -4.78 -14.88
N ALA A 55 6.45 -5.00 -13.56
CA ALA A 55 7.60 -5.59 -12.87
C ALA A 55 7.82 -7.06 -13.27
N VAL A 56 6.74 -7.83 -13.44
CA VAL A 56 6.82 -9.22 -13.93
C VAL A 56 7.28 -9.26 -15.40
N VAL A 57 6.80 -8.34 -16.23
CA VAL A 57 7.27 -8.21 -17.62
C VAL A 57 8.76 -7.85 -17.65
N ALA A 58 9.20 -6.94 -16.78
CA ALA A 58 10.61 -6.60 -16.63
C ALA A 58 11.45 -7.82 -16.24
N LEU A 59 10.99 -8.62 -15.27
CA LEU A 59 11.66 -9.87 -14.88
C LEU A 59 11.78 -10.85 -16.05
N ALA A 60 10.69 -11.07 -16.80
CA ALA A 60 10.72 -11.93 -17.98
C ALA A 60 11.77 -11.47 -19.01
N CYS A 61 11.87 -10.16 -19.24
CA CYS A 61 12.88 -9.59 -20.12
C CYS A 61 14.31 -9.73 -19.57
N ILE A 62 14.52 -9.56 -18.25
CA ILE A 62 15.82 -9.78 -17.61
C ILE A 62 16.26 -11.24 -17.77
N LEU A 63 15.34 -12.20 -17.58
CA LEU A 63 15.63 -13.62 -17.76
C LEU A 63 15.93 -13.95 -19.23
N GLY A 64 15.22 -13.33 -20.17
CA GLY A 64 15.50 -13.43 -21.61
C GLY A 64 16.89 -12.88 -21.98
N CYS A 65 17.24 -11.71 -21.43
CA CYS A 65 18.57 -11.10 -21.62
C CYS A 65 19.67 -12.00 -21.05
N GLY A 66 19.57 -12.41 -19.78
CA GLY A 66 20.57 -13.25 -19.12
C GLY A 66 20.74 -14.62 -19.78
N SER A 67 19.64 -15.27 -20.18
CA SER A 67 19.71 -16.56 -20.90
C SER A 67 20.36 -16.41 -22.28
N SER A 68 20.08 -15.33 -23.01
CA SER A 68 20.77 -15.06 -24.28
C SER A 68 22.26 -14.77 -24.11
N ILE A 69 22.66 -14.09 -23.02
CA ILE A 69 24.06 -13.87 -22.66
C ILE A 69 24.78 -15.17 -22.32
N ILE A 70 24.14 -16.04 -21.54
CA ILE A 70 24.67 -17.37 -21.25
C ILE A 70 24.80 -18.18 -22.54
N ALA A 71 23.80 -18.15 -23.43
CA ALA A 71 23.86 -18.81 -24.73
C ALA A 71 25.04 -18.30 -25.59
N MET A 72 25.33 -16.99 -25.57
CA MET A 72 26.48 -16.41 -26.27
C MET A 72 27.83 -17.02 -25.84
N THR A 73 27.96 -17.49 -24.60
CA THR A 73 29.21 -18.14 -24.13
C THR A 73 29.49 -19.46 -24.82
N HIS A 74 28.47 -20.19 -25.25
CA HIS A 74 28.64 -21.42 -26.04
C HIS A 74 29.15 -21.12 -27.46
N TYR A 75 28.85 -19.94 -27.98
CA TYR A 75 29.22 -19.52 -29.34
C TYR A 75 30.46 -18.62 -29.41
N GLY A 76 31.12 -18.36 -28.27
CA GLY A 76 32.42 -17.68 -28.26
C GLY A 76 32.54 -16.44 -27.38
N LEU A 77 31.50 -16.03 -26.64
CA LEU A 77 31.62 -14.92 -25.69
C LEU A 77 32.67 -15.24 -24.61
N GLY A 78 33.64 -14.34 -24.42
CA GLY A 78 34.76 -14.52 -23.52
C GLY A 78 35.90 -15.37 -24.07
N ARG A 79 35.90 -15.66 -25.37
CA ARG A 79 37.07 -16.12 -26.15
C ARG A 79 37.45 -15.05 -27.16
N HIS A 80 38.70 -15.02 -27.57
CA HIS A 80 39.18 -14.06 -28.56
C HIS A 80 38.55 -14.32 -29.94
N VAL A 81 38.14 -13.26 -30.63
CA VAL A 81 37.37 -13.36 -31.90
C VAL A 81 38.08 -14.19 -32.98
N TYR A 82 39.41 -14.14 -33.03
CA TYR A 82 40.24 -14.87 -34.01
C TYR A 82 40.30 -16.39 -33.76
N THR A 83 39.84 -16.87 -32.60
CA THR A 83 39.77 -18.31 -32.30
C THR A 83 38.45 -18.96 -32.74
N LEU A 84 37.52 -18.16 -33.28
CA LEU A 84 36.16 -18.59 -33.58
C LEU A 84 35.97 -18.86 -35.09
N SER A 85 35.18 -19.89 -35.38
CA SER A 85 34.74 -20.17 -36.76
C SER A 85 33.69 -19.15 -37.23
N PRO A 86 33.57 -18.88 -38.54
CA PRO A 86 32.56 -17.98 -39.09
C PRO A 86 31.12 -18.36 -38.68
N GLN A 87 30.84 -19.67 -38.56
CA GLN A 87 29.54 -20.19 -38.13
C GLN A 87 29.25 -19.85 -36.65
N GLN A 88 30.26 -19.95 -35.78
CA GLN A 88 30.15 -19.55 -34.38
C GLN A 88 29.91 -18.04 -34.25
N ILE A 89 30.59 -17.22 -35.05
CA ILE A 89 30.41 -15.77 -35.07
C ILE A 89 28.97 -15.41 -35.48
N SER A 90 28.40 -16.08 -36.48
CA SER A 90 27.02 -15.84 -36.90
C SER A 90 26.01 -16.18 -35.80
N LEU A 91 26.17 -17.33 -35.14
CA LEU A 91 25.32 -17.74 -34.01
C LEU A 91 25.47 -16.80 -32.81
N TYR A 92 26.69 -16.37 -32.51
CA TYR A 92 26.98 -15.35 -31.50
C TYR A 92 26.23 -14.05 -31.79
N LEU A 93 26.28 -13.53 -33.02
CA LEU A 93 25.59 -12.29 -33.42
C LEU A 93 24.06 -12.42 -33.32
N ARG A 94 23.49 -13.60 -33.61
CA ARG A 94 22.06 -13.86 -33.40
C ARG A 94 21.67 -13.78 -31.93
N CYS A 95 22.43 -14.43 -31.04
CA CYS A 95 22.20 -14.35 -29.60
C CYS A 95 22.44 -12.94 -29.05
N PHE A 96 23.43 -12.22 -29.58
CA PHE A 96 23.71 -10.83 -29.23
C PHE A 96 22.53 -9.92 -29.57
N TRP A 97 21.95 -10.06 -30.77
CA TRP A 97 20.74 -9.33 -31.15
C TRP A 97 19.56 -9.60 -30.19
N VAL A 98 19.32 -10.86 -29.85
CA VAL A 98 18.27 -11.23 -28.87
C VAL A 98 18.52 -10.56 -27.52
N SER A 99 19.78 -10.51 -27.07
CA SER A 99 20.15 -9.85 -25.81
C SER A 99 19.83 -8.35 -25.82
N ILE A 100 20.12 -7.65 -26.93
CA ILE A 100 19.83 -6.22 -27.10
C ILE A 100 18.33 -5.94 -27.03
N LEU A 101 17.53 -6.80 -27.68
CA LEU A 101 16.07 -6.66 -27.70
C LEU A 101 15.49 -6.78 -26.29
N PHE A 102 15.81 -7.86 -25.58
CA PHE A 102 15.32 -8.07 -24.22
C PHE A 102 15.84 -7.02 -23.25
N TYR A 103 17.08 -6.58 -23.40
CA TYR A 103 17.67 -5.50 -22.63
C TYR A 103 16.88 -4.20 -22.76
N THR A 104 16.56 -3.80 -23.99
CA THR A 104 15.78 -2.58 -24.28
C THR A 104 14.38 -2.63 -23.67
N TYR A 105 13.70 -3.77 -23.79
CA TYR A 105 12.38 -3.96 -23.19
C TYR A 105 12.44 -4.04 -21.66
N ALA A 106 13.48 -4.65 -21.08
CA ALA A 106 13.69 -4.68 -19.63
C ALA A 106 13.82 -3.26 -19.07
N LEU A 107 14.67 -2.42 -19.66
CA LEU A 107 14.83 -1.02 -19.24
C LEU A 107 13.52 -0.24 -19.34
N SER A 108 12.79 -0.40 -20.46
CA SER A 108 11.50 0.26 -20.64
C SER A 108 10.50 -0.18 -19.58
N ALA A 109 10.36 -1.49 -19.33
CA ALA A 109 9.45 -2.04 -18.33
C ALA A 109 9.80 -1.62 -16.89
N ILE A 110 11.09 -1.51 -16.55
CA ILE A 110 11.54 -0.98 -15.25
C ILE A 110 11.09 0.48 -15.08
N LYS A 111 11.30 1.33 -16.09
CA LYS A 111 10.86 2.74 -16.06
C LYS A 111 9.34 2.86 -15.92
N LEU A 112 8.58 2.03 -16.64
CA LEU A 112 7.13 1.98 -16.50
C LEU A 112 6.71 1.57 -15.08
N THR A 113 7.40 0.60 -14.48
CA THR A 113 7.16 0.18 -13.09
C THR A 113 7.33 1.35 -12.13
N PHE A 114 8.40 2.15 -12.26
CA PHE A 114 8.59 3.35 -11.43
C PHE A 114 7.49 4.40 -11.66
N LEU A 115 7.20 4.73 -12.92
CA LEU A 115 6.24 5.79 -13.25
C LEU A 115 4.83 5.44 -12.79
N ILE A 116 4.37 4.20 -13.00
CA ILE A 116 3.07 3.73 -12.53
C ILE A 116 3.04 3.71 -11.00
N HIS A 117 4.14 3.31 -10.36
CA HIS A 117 4.24 3.32 -8.89
C HIS A 117 4.12 4.75 -8.33
N TYR A 118 4.84 5.72 -8.91
CA TYR A 118 4.76 7.13 -8.51
C TYR A 118 3.39 7.73 -8.77
N TYR A 119 2.79 7.43 -9.92
CA TYR A 119 1.45 7.86 -10.26
C TYR A 119 0.40 7.38 -9.25
N ARG A 120 0.53 6.13 -8.78
CA ARG A 120 -0.38 5.55 -7.77
C ARG A 120 -0.20 6.21 -6.40
N ILE A 121 1.04 6.47 -5.98
CA ILE A 121 1.32 7.12 -4.69
C ILE A 121 0.84 8.57 -4.66
N MET A 122 1.00 9.31 -5.76
CA MET A 122 0.81 10.77 -5.80
C MET A 122 -0.54 11.21 -6.37
N SER A 123 -1.58 10.39 -6.21
CA SER A 123 -2.89 10.52 -6.90
C SER A 123 -3.65 11.83 -6.65
N VAL A 124 -3.22 12.63 -5.66
CA VAL A 124 -3.89 13.85 -5.14
C VAL A 124 -3.19 15.16 -5.61
N SER A 125 -2.10 15.07 -6.38
CA SER A 125 -1.30 16.25 -6.76
C SER A 125 -1.56 16.75 -8.20
N ASN A 126 -1.44 18.07 -8.42
CA ASN A 126 -1.50 18.73 -9.75
C ASN A 126 -0.42 18.24 -10.75
N MET A 127 0.49 17.34 -10.35
CA MET A 127 1.56 16.79 -11.18
C MET A 127 1.13 15.59 -12.04
N ARG A 128 -0.14 15.17 -11.97
CA ARG A 128 -0.66 13.98 -12.69
C ARG A 128 -0.35 13.97 -14.18
N TRP A 129 -0.45 15.12 -14.85
CA TRP A 129 -0.16 15.26 -16.28
C TRP A 129 1.30 15.03 -16.63
N LEU A 130 2.23 15.39 -15.73
CA LEU A 130 3.66 15.15 -15.92
C LEU A 130 3.97 13.65 -15.92
N TYR A 131 3.38 12.89 -15.00
CA TYR A 131 3.54 11.42 -14.94
C TYR A 131 2.97 10.73 -16.17
N LEU A 132 1.77 11.13 -16.62
CA LEU A 132 1.14 10.57 -17.82
C LEU A 132 1.95 10.89 -19.09
N GLY A 133 2.48 12.12 -19.20
CA GLY A 133 3.37 12.52 -20.28
C GLY A 133 4.67 11.71 -20.30
N ALA A 134 5.30 11.52 -19.13
CA ALA A 134 6.48 10.67 -19.00
C ALA A 134 6.19 9.21 -19.34
N LEU A 135 5.05 8.67 -18.91
CA LEU A 135 4.61 7.31 -19.25
C LEU A 135 4.45 7.14 -20.76
N GLY A 136 3.76 8.07 -21.42
CA GLY A 136 3.58 8.06 -22.87
C GLY A 136 4.91 8.15 -23.62
N PHE A 137 5.82 9.03 -23.16
CA PHE A 137 7.15 9.17 -23.75
C PHE A 137 7.96 7.86 -23.66
N ILE A 138 7.98 7.20 -22.50
CA ILE A 138 8.72 5.95 -22.32
C ILE A 138 8.15 4.82 -23.19
N ILE A 139 6.82 4.72 -23.32
CA ILE A 139 6.19 3.73 -24.20
C ILE A 139 6.56 3.99 -25.67
N LEU A 140 6.46 5.25 -26.11
CA LEU A 140 6.80 5.62 -27.49
C LEU A 140 8.29 5.40 -27.78
N TRP A 141 9.16 5.76 -26.83
CA TRP A 141 10.60 5.57 -26.97
C TRP A 141 10.98 4.08 -26.98
N GLY A 142 10.42 3.28 -26.07
CA GLY A 142 10.67 1.84 -26.00
C GLY A 142 10.18 1.10 -27.25
N THR A 143 9.03 1.49 -27.80
CA THR A 143 8.51 0.95 -29.07
C THR A 143 9.38 1.36 -30.26
N TYR A 144 9.81 2.62 -30.34
CA TYR A 144 10.76 3.09 -31.35
C TYR A 144 12.07 2.29 -31.32
N GLN A 145 12.67 2.11 -30.13
CA GLN A 145 13.91 1.34 -29.98
C GLN A 145 13.71 -0.12 -30.38
N GLY A 146 12.66 -0.77 -29.88
CA GLY A 146 12.36 -2.17 -30.20
C GLY A 146 12.17 -2.42 -31.70
N ILE A 147 11.46 -1.53 -32.40
CA ILE A 147 11.31 -1.58 -33.86
C ILE A 147 12.65 -1.29 -34.54
N GLY A 148 13.39 -0.28 -34.06
CA GLY A 148 14.67 0.15 -34.61
C GLY A 148 15.71 -0.97 -34.68
N VAL A 149 15.73 -1.89 -33.70
CA VAL A 149 16.66 -3.04 -33.70
C VAL A 149 16.47 -3.96 -34.91
N PHE A 150 15.26 -4.06 -35.47
CA PHE A 150 15.00 -4.86 -36.68
C PHE A 150 15.46 -4.16 -37.97
N PHE A 151 15.57 -2.83 -37.95
CA PHE A 151 15.89 -2.01 -39.13
C PHE A 151 17.36 -1.55 -39.17
N PHE A 152 18.22 -2.04 -38.27
CA PHE A 152 19.65 -1.70 -38.29
C PHE A 152 20.36 -2.10 -39.59
N CYS A 153 19.94 -3.21 -40.20
CA CYS A 153 20.41 -3.68 -41.50
C CYS A 153 19.24 -4.08 -42.40
N THR A 154 19.31 -3.74 -43.68
CA THR A 154 18.34 -4.16 -44.69
C THR A 154 19.04 -4.98 -45.78
N PRO A 155 18.73 -6.29 -45.94
CA PRO A 155 17.83 -7.12 -45.10
C PRO A 155 18.43 -7.46 -43.73
N PHE A 156 17.58 -7.70 -42.74
CA PHE A 156 17.96 -7.99 -41.34
C PHE A 156 18.99 -9.13 -41.19
N GLN A 157 18.92 -10.13 -42.08
CA GLN A 157 19.85 -11.26 -42.12
C GLN A 157 21.31 -10.85 -42.34
N SER A 158 21.55 -9.70 -42.97
CA SER A 158 22.88 -9.12 -43.18
C SER A 158 23.59 -8.73 -41.88
N PHE A 159 22.88 -8.71 -40.74
CA PHE A 159 23.46 -8.42 -39.43
C PHE A 159 24.41 -9.53 -38.94
N TRP A 160 24.05 -10.80 -39.14
CA TRP A 160 24.85 -11.95 -38.68
C TRP A 160 25.46 -12.77 -39.82
N ASP A 161 25.05 -12.53 -41.07
CA ASP A 161 25.56 -13.22 -42.25
C ASP A 161 26.12 -12.21 -43.25
N SER A 162 27.45 -12.11 -43.27
CA SER A 162 28.18 -11.22 -44.17
C SER A 162 28.16 -11.70 -45.64
N SER A 163 27.68 -12.91 -45.92
CA SER A 163 27.54 -13.42 -47.30
C SER A 163 26.31 -12.84 -48.02
N VAL A 164 25.33 -12.34 -47.27
CA VAL A 164 24.13 -11.69 -47.80
C VAL A 164 24.46 -10.22 -48.10
N LYS A 165 24.29 -9.79 -49.35
CA LYS A 165 24.45 -8.38 -49.72
C LYS A 165 23.34 -7.54 -49.09
N GLY A 166 23.67 -6.80 -48.04
CA GLY A 166 22.78 -5.84 -47.39
C GLY A 166 23.43 -4.49 -47.18
N HIS A 167 22.63 -3.51 -46.81
CA HIS A 167 23.10 -2.21 -46.35
C HIS A 167 22.74 -2.05 -44.88
N CYS A 168 23.77 -1.92 -44.04
CA CYS A 168 23.62 -1.57 -42.65
C CYS A 168 23.78 -0.05 -42.50
N MET A 169 23.06 0.55 -41.55
CA MET A 169 23.19 1.98 -41.30
C MET A 169 24.65 2.30 -40.88
N LEU A 170 25.34 3.17 -41.63
CA LEU A 170 26.76 3.52 -41.39
C LEU A 170 26.98 4.29 -40.08
N SER A 171 25.94 4.92 -39.52
CA SER A 171 26.01 5.75 -38.30
C SER A 171 25.60 5.00 -37.02
N GLN A 172 25.81 3.68 -36.96
CA GLN A 172 25.50 2.87 -35.78
C GLN A 172 26.06 3.49 -34.47
N PRO A 173 27.36 3.80 -34.33
CA PRO A 173 27.87 4.38 -33.08
C PRO A 173 27.14 5.67 -32.66
N THR A 174 26.77 6.52 -33.63
CA THR A 174 26.03 7.76 -33.39
C THR A 174 24.62 7.49 -32.88
N LEU A 175 23.89 6.53 -33.48
CA LEU A 175 22.55 6.16 -33.03
C LEU A 175 22.55 5.56 -31.62
N TRP A 176 23.57 4.74 -31.33
CA TRP A 176 23.75 4.17 -30.00
C TRP A 176 24.11 5.23 -28.96
N LEU A 177 24.90 6.24 -29.34
CA LEU A 177 25.24 7.37 -28.47
C LEU A 177 24.00 8.21 -28.15
N ILE A 178 23.21 8.59 -29.16
CA ILE A 178 21.94 9.32 -28.96
C ILE A 178 21.01 8.52 -28.05
N SER A 179 20.90 7.21 -28.30
CA SER A 179 20.08 6.32 -27.48
C SER A 179 20.56 6.27 -26.03
N GLY A 180 21.88 6.21 -25.81
CA GLY A 180 22.50 6.29 -24.49
C GLY A 180 22.19 7.60 -23.76
N ILE A 181 22.29 8.74 -24.46
CA ILE A 181 21.98 10.06 -23.89
C ILE A 181 20.50 10.13 -23.45
N VAL A 182 19.57 9.73 -24.31
CA VAL A 182 18.13 9.73 -23.97
C VAL A 182 17.85 8.79 -22.80
N HIS A 183 18.53 7.65 -22.71
CA HIS A 183 18.43 6.75 -21.56
C HIS A 183 18.86 7.41 -20.25
N ILE A 184 20.03 8.07 -20.24
CA ILE A 184 20.57 8.76 -19.05
C ILE A 184 19.63 9.91 -18.64
N VAL A 185 19.18 10.72 -19.60
CA VAL A 185 18.27 11.85 -19.34
C VAL A 185 16.94 11.37 -18.75
N THR A 186 16.36 10.30 -19.29
CA THR A 186 15.11 9.76 -18.78
C THR A 186 15.25 9.16 -17.37
N ASP A 187 16.38 8.49 -17.08
CA ASP A 187 16.64 7.96 -15.74
C ASP A 187 16.81 9.09 -14.72
N PHE A 188 17.58 10.12 -15.07
CA PHE A 188 17.72 11.31 -14.24
C PHE A 188 16.38 12.00 -13.99
N ALA A 189 15.54 12.15 -15.01
CA ALA A 189 14.22 12.76 -14.88
C ALA A 189 13.31 11.97 -13.91
N ILE A 190 13.29 10.63 -14.01
CA ILE A 190 12.50 9.76 -13.13
C ILE A 190 12.99 9.86 -11.67
N ILE A 191 14.31 9.95 -11.45
CA ILE A 191 14.89 10.10 -10.11
C ILE A 191 14.53 11.46 -9.50
N VAL A 192 14.59 12.55 -10.28
CA VAL A 192 14.32 13.90 -9.76
C VAL A 192 12.84 14.14 -9.49
N MET A 193 11.95 13.52 -10.27
CA MET A 193 10.51 13.75 -10.23
C MET A 193 9.86 13.69 -8.83
N PRO A 194 10.15 12.71 -7.95
CA PRO A 194 9.56 12.67 -6.60
C PRO A 194 10.22 13.61 -5.58
N LEU A 195 11.43 14.14 -5.83
CA LEU A 195 12.20 14.93 -4.84
C LEU A 195 11.46 16.18 -4.32
N PRO A 196 10.85 17.03 -5.17
CA PRO A 196 10.16 18.23 -4.69
C PRO A 196 9.00 17.94 -3.74
N ILE A 197 8.34 16.79 -3.91
CA ILE A 197 7.23 16.36 -3.04
C ILE A 197 7.77 15.84 -1.72
N VAL A 198 8.80 14.98 -1.78
CA VAL A 198 9.47 14.42 -0.61
C VAL A 198 10.03 15.53 0.29
N TRP A 199 10.60 16.58 -0.28
CA TRP A 199 11.23 17.67 0.48
C TRP A 199 10.23 18.54 1.25
N LYS A 200 8.96 18.55 0.82
CA LYS A 200 7.88 19.25 1.55
C LYS A 200 7.27 18.40 2.66
N LEU A 201 7.55 17.09 2.68
CA LEU A 201 6.95 16.16 3.62
C LEU A 201 7.87 15.96 4.84
N GLN A 202 7.40 16.32 6.03
CA GLN A 202 8.15 16.14 7.28
C GLN A 202 8.14 14.67 7.71
N LEU A 203 9.12 13.91 7.22
CA LEU A 203 9.27 12.48 7.52
C LEU A 203 10.18 12.22 8.74
N PRO A 204 9.86 11.21 9.58
CA PRO A 204 10.75 10.78 10.67
C PRO A 204 12.06 10.21 10.12
N LEU A 205 13.14 10.31 10.89
CA LEU A 205 14.53 10.01 10.46
C LEU A 205 14.70 8.61 9.83
N SER A 206 13.99 7.60 10.35
CA SER A 206 14.03 6.24 9.82
C SER A 206 13.51 6.13 8.38
N GLN A 207 12.46 6.88 8.05
CA GLN A 207 11.90 6.92 6.70
C GLN A 207 12.79 7.75 5.76
N LYS A 208 13.44 8.79 6.31
CA LYS A 208 14.40 9.61 5.57
C LYS A 208 15.64 8.80 5.14
N ILE A 209 16.21 7.99 6.03
CA ILE A 209 17.36 7.11 5.71
C ILE A 209 16.99 6.11 4.61
N TYR A 210 15.83 5.47 4.73
CA TYR A 210 15.35 4.51 3.74
C TYR A 210 15.16 5.15 2.36
N LEU A 211 14.55 6.33 2.32
CA LEU A 211 14.31 7.06 1.10
C LEU A 211 15.62 7.54 0.45
N THR A 212 16.58 7.99 1.25
CA THR A 212 17.95 8.28 0.80
C THR A 212 18.63 7.03 0.22
N GLY A 213 18.40 5.85 0.79
CA GLY A 213 18.90 4.58 0.26
C GLY A 213 18.36 4.25 -1.13
N ILE A 214 17.06 4.46 -1.36
CA ILE A 214 16.43 4.28 -2.69
C ILE A 214 17.01 5.29 -3.69
N PHE A 215 17.11 6.56 -3.30
CA PHE A 215 17.73 7.59 -4.16
C PHE A 215 19.19 7.27 -4.47
N GLY A 216 19.96 6.79 -3.49
CA GLY A 216 21.35 6.37 -3.68
C GLY A 216 21.51 5.17 -4.62
N LEU A 217 20.56 4.23 -4.59
CA LEU A 217 20.56 3.11 -5.54
C LEU A 217 20.19 3.57 -6.95
N GLY A 218 19.28 4.54 -7.09
CA GLY A 218 18.97 5.18 -8.37
C GLY A 218 20.12 6.00 -8.94
N THR A 219 20.90 6.70 -8.11
CA THR A 219 22.10 7.40 -8.59
C THR A 219 23.21 6.41 -9.00
N LEU A 220 23.32 5.27 -8.30
CA LEU A 220 24.23 4.19 -8.71
C LEU A 220 23.86 3.63 -10.08
N THR A 221 22.57 3.39 -10.36
CA THR A 221 22.13 2.90 -11.68
C THR A 221 22.45 3.90 -12.80
N LEU A 222 22.29 5.20 -12.51
CA LEU A 222 22.66 6.27 -13.44
C LEU A 222 24.17 6.32 -13.70
N ALA A 223 25.00 6.14 -12.66
CA ALA A 223 26.45 6.09 -12.80
C ALA A 223 26.90 4.88 -13.66
N ILE A 224 26.27 3.71 -13.48
CA ILE A 224 26.53 2.52 -14.31
C ILE A 224 26.18 2.80 -15.78
N ALA A 225 25.05 3.46 -16.05
CA ALA A 225 24.65 3.82 -17.41
C ALA A 225 25.64 4.78 -18.09
N ILE A 226 26.21 5.74 -17.35
CA ILE A 226 27.26 6.66 -17.86
C ILE A 226 28.55 5.91 -18.17
N LEU A 227 28.98 5.02 -17.27
CA LEU A 227 30.14 4.16 -17.49
C LEU A 227 29.95 3.23 -18.69
N ARG A 228 28.72 3.01 -19.17
CA ARG A 228 28.48 2.19 -20.36
C ARG A 228 28.95 2.85 -21.65
N ILE A 229 29.01 4.19 -21.71
CA ILE A 229 29.39 4.92 -22.93
C ILE A 229 30.82 4.57 -23.36
N GLN A 230 31.71 4.22 -22.44
CA GLN A 230 33.09 3.80 -22.77
C GLN A 230 33.17 2.50 -23.59
N TRP A 231 32.10 1.70 -23.58
CA TRP A 231 32.03 0.43 -24.31
C TRP A 231 31.46 0.60 -25.73
N LEU A 232 31.22 1.84 -26.16
CA LEU A 232 30.66 2.13 -27.48
C LEU A 232 31.71 2.21 -28.59
N ASP A 233 33.00 2.30 -28.22
CA ASP A 233 34.09 2.33 -29.19
C ASP A 233 34.32 0.95 -29.83
N PRO A 234 34.48 0.87 -31.16
CA PRO A 234 34.70 -0.39 -31.86
C PRO A 234 36.09 -0.95 -31.50
N VAL A 235 36.13 -1.89 -30.57
CA VAL A 235 37.36 -2.58 -30.16
C VAL A 235 37.62 -3.75 -31.08
N ALA A 236 38.89 -3.96 -31.46
CA ALA A 236 39.31 -5.02 -32.39
C ALA A 236 39.01 -6.46 -31.91
N ASP A 237 38.70 -6.65 -30.61
CA ASP A 237 38.33 -7.94 -30.03
C ASP A 237 36.95 -7.88 -29.35
N MET A 238 35.92 -7.83 -30.18
CA MET A 238 34.55 -7.63 -29.74
C MET A 238 34.10 -8.71 -28.73
N THR A 239 34.39 -9.99 -28.98
CA THR A 239 33.91 -11.11 -28.14
C THR A 239 34.60 -11.19 -26.78
N TRP A 240 35.85 -10.72 -26.69
CA TRP A 240 36.59 -10.64 -25.43
C TRP A 240 36.15 -9.45 -24.56
N TRP A 241 35.97 -8.27 -25.18
CA TRP A 241 35.57 -7.05 -24.47
C TRP A 241 34.08 -7.03 -24.09
N ASN A 242 33.21 -7.64 -24.91
CA ASN A 242 31.76 -7.68 -24.66
C ASN A 242 31.39 -8.41 -23.35
N VAL A 243 32.29 -9.22 -22.78
CA VAL A 243 32.13 -9.80 -21.44
C VAL A 243 31.83 -8.74 -20.37
N GLY A 244 32.61 -7.66 -20.37
CA GLY A 244 32.44 -6.56 -19.42
C GLY A 244 31.14 -5.81 -19.68
N ALA A 245 30.89 -5.46 -20.94
CA ALA A 245 29.68 -4.75 -21.35
C ALA A 245 28.39 -5.53 -21.00
N ALA A 246 28.36 -6.83 -21.27
CA ALA A 246 27.22 -7.69 -20.93
C ALA A 246 27.00 -7.80 -19.41
N SER A 247 28.07 -7.93 -18.64
CA SER A 247 28.00 -8.01 -17.16
C SER A 247 27.47 -6.70 -16.56
N TRP A 248 27.97 -5.56 -17.03
CA TRP A 248 27.48 -4.25 -16.60
C TRP A 248 26.03 -3.99 -17.04
N SER A 249 25.64 -4.45 -18.23
CA SER A 249 24.24 -4.34 -18.71
C SER A 249 23.28 -5.14 -17.85
N MET A 250 23.67 -6.35 -17.42
CA MET A 250 22.90 -7.14 -16.46
C MET A 250 22.82 -6.44 -15.10
N ALA A 251 23.93 -5.87 -14.62
CA ALA A 251 23.96 -5.13 -13.36
C ALA A 251 23.04 -3.90 -13.41
N GLU A 252 22.99 -3.18 -14.55
CA GLU A 252 22.11 -2.03 -14.77
C GLU A 252 20.63 -2.40 -14.65
N ILE A 253 20.17 -3.40 -15.40
CA ILE A 253 18.74 -3.81 -15.35
C ILE A 253 18.36 -4.43 -14.00
N VAL A 254 19.27 -5.17 -13.35
CA VAL A 254 18.99 -5.78 -12.05
C VAL A 254 19.01 -4.78 -10.90
N SER A 255 19.92 -3.81 -10.93
CA SER A 255 19.91 -2.70 -9.96
C SER A 255 18.68 -1.81 -10.15
N GLY A 256 18.26 -1.57 -11.40
CA GLY A 256 17.04 -0.83 -11.73
C GLY A 256 15.77 -1.48 -11.17
N ILE A 257 15.55 -2.78 -11.45
CA ILE A 257 14.38 -3.49 -10.91
C ILE A 257 14.44 -3.62 -9.38
N THR A 258 15.64 -3.79 -8.81
CA THR A 258 15.85 -3.83 -7.35
C THR A 258 15.39 -2.52 -6.73
N CYS A 259 15.85 -1.38 -7.27
CA CYS A 259 15.44 -0.06 -6.83
C CYS A 259 13.92 0.14 -6.96
N ALA A 260 13.30 -0.39 -8.03
CA ALA A 260 11.85 -0.33 -8.22
C ALA A 260 11.06 -1.18 -7.21
N CYS A 261 11.65 -2.28 -6.71
CA CYS A 261 11.02 -3.15 -5.73
C CYS A 261 11.12 -2.59 -4.30
N LEU A 262 12.22 -1.89 -3.98
CA LEU A 262 12.50 -1.41 -2.63
C LEU A 262 11.30 -0.70 -1.98
N PRO A 263 10.65 0.32 -2.58
CA PRO A 263 9.51 1.03 -1.97
C PRO A 263 8.41 0.13 -1.38
N THR A 264 8.22 -1.07 -1.94
CA THR A 264 7.20 -2.02 -1.51
C THR A 264 7.56 -2.81 -0.25
N PHE A 265 8.84 -2.80 0.16
CA PHE A 265 9.36 -3.59 1.29
C PHE A 265 9.31 -2.87 2.64
N LYS A 266 8.87 -1.60 2.69
CA LYS A 266 8.65 -0.84 3.93
C LYS A 266 7.98 -1.69 5.05
N PRO A 267 6.90 -2.46 4.81
CA PRO A 267 6.34 -3.43 5.75
C PRO A 267 7.33 -4.46 6.31
N LEU A 268 8.12 -5.10 5.45
CA LEU A 268 9.02 -6.17 5.85
C LEU A 268 10.11 -5.65 6.78
N LEU A 269 10.60 -4.44 6.54
CA LEU A 269 11.63 -3.84 7.39
C LEU A 269 11.13 -3.51 8.79
N VAL A 270 9.86 -3.11 8.93
CA VAL A 270 9.22 -2.98 10.24
C VAL A 270 9.09 -4.35 10.90
N GLY A 271 8.62 -5.37 10.17
CA GLY A 271 8.51 -6.74 10.69
C GLY A 271 9.85 -7.31 11.15
N ILE A 272 10.92 -7.11 10.37
CA ILE A 272 12.28 -7.56 10.70
C ILE A 272 12.84 -6.79 11.90
N LYS A 273 12.61 -5.47 12.00
CA LYS A 273 13.02 -4.70 13.18
C LYS A 273 12.33 -5.23 14.45
N ASN A 274 11.03 -5.50 14.37
CA ASN A 274 10.26 -6.06 15.48
C ASN A 274 10.68 -7.50 15.82
N TRP A 275 11.16 -8.25 14.83
CA TRP A 275 11.74 -9.59 15.03
C TRP A 275 13.15 -9.53 15.66
N LEU A 276 14.03 -8.63 15.20
CA LEU A 276 15.39 -8.46 15.74
C LEU A 276 15.42 -7.82 17.13
N HIS A 277 14.42 -7.03 17.52
CA HIS A 277 14.32 -6.40 18.85
C HIS A 277 13.49 -7.20 19.85
N ARG A 278 13.22 -8.48 19.62
CA ARG A 278 12.64 -9.34 20.67
C ARG A 278 13.67 -9.49 21.81
N PRO A 279 13.40 -9.01 23.03
CA PRO A 279 14.12 -9.47 24.20
C PRO A 279 13.89 -10.97 24.34
N ASN A 280 14.93 -11.69 24.71
CA ASN A 280 14.91 -13.12 24.92
C ASN A 280 14.23 -13.45 26.27
N ASP A 281 12.96 -13.07 26.44
CA ASP A 281 12.11 -13.57 27.51
C ASP A 281 11.10 -14.53 26.89
N GLY A 282 11.20 -15.78 27.32
CA GLY A 282 10.30 -16.83 26.89
C GLY A 282 8.90 -16.55 27.40
N ASP A 283 8.03 -16.06 26.53
CA ASP A 283 6.62 -16.40 26.58
C ASP A 283 5.97 -16.31 25.21
N SER A 284 5.20 -17.35 24.89
CA SER A 284 4.70 -17.62 23.55
C SER A 284 3.40 -16.85 23.32
N THR A 285 3.48 -15.62 22.79
CA THR A 285 2.30 -14.98 22.19
C THR A 285 2.67 -14.22 20.92
N ILE A 286 2.22 -14.74 19.78
CA ILE A 286 2.37 -14.09 18.47
C ILE A 286 1.28 -13.02 18.36
N CYS A 287 1.63 -11.77 18.70
CA CYS A 287 0.79 -10.61 18.39
C CYS A 287 1.14 -10.11 16.98
N LEU A 288 0.26 -10.35 16.01
CA LEU A 288 0.32 -9.73 14.69
C LEU A 288 -0.08 -8.27 14.81
N GLN A 289 0.92 -7.40 14.79
CA GLN A 289 0.75 -5.95 14.85
C GLN A 289 0.31 -5.43 13.47
N ASP A 290 -0.96 -5.02 13.39
CA ASP A 290 -1.54 -4.34 12.23
C ASP A 290 -1.01 -2.91 12.16
N GLN A 291 -0.11 -2.65 11.20
CA GLN A 291 0.23 -1.29 10.82
C GLN A 291 -0.87 -0.74 9.91
N GLY A 292 -1.80 0.00 10.53
CA GLY A 292 -2.58 1.01 9.84
C GLY A 292 -1.65 1.98 9.12
N ILE A 293 -1.97 2.27 7.86
CA ILE A 293 -1.40 3.40 7.14
C ILE A 293 -2.55 4.38 6.94
N ASP A 294 -2.34 5.52 7.59
CA ASP A 294 -2.99 6.79 7.37
C ASP A 294 -2.97 7.18 5.90
N GLY A 295 -4.10 7.76 5.49
CA GLY A 295 -4.11 8.94 4.62
C GLY A 295 -3.90 8.69 3.14
N LEU A 296 -5.00 8.78 2.38
CA LEU A 296 -5.25 9.98 1.57
C LEU A 296 -6.65 9.93 0.92
N THR A 297 -7.54 10.75 1.47
CA THR A 297 -8.31 11.74 0.69
C THR A 297 -7.49 12.26 -0.50
N GLY A 298 -7.97 12.43 -1.72
CA GLY A 298 -9.26 12.27 -2.35
C GLY A 298 -9.21 13.04 -3.69
N SER A 299 -10.08 12.64 -4.63
CA SER A 299 -10.51 13.35 -5.85
C SER A 299 -9.43 13.59 -6.94
N THR A 300 -9.72 13.45 -8.25
CA THR A 300 -10.93 13.95 -8.91
C THR A 300 -11.36 13.07 -10.09
N LEU A 301 -12.66 12.80 -10.10
CA LEU A 301 -13.49 12.29 -11.17
C LEU A 301 -14.14 13.52 -11.82
N ALA A 302 -13.95 13.71 -13.12
CA ALA A 302 -14.72 14.66 -13.92
C ALA A 302 -14.73 14.19 -15.37
N ALA A 303 -15.91 13.78 -15.86
CA ALA A 303 -16.52 14.19 -17.13
C ALA A 303 -17.67 13.24 -17.54
N PHE A 304 -18.64 13.83 -18.26
CA PHE A 304 -19.90 13.33 -18.81
C PHE A 304 -21.11 13.46 -17.87
N GLU A 305 -21.79 14.60 -17.85
CA GLU A 305 -22.67 15.21 -18.89
C GLU A 305 -23.80 14.28 -19.38
N GLY A 306 -25.04 14.70 -19.10
CA GLY A 306 -25.99 14.98 -20.19
C GLY A 306 -27.10 13.96 -20.51
N HIS A 307 -28.30 14.28 -20.02
CA HIS A 307 -29.63 14.10 -20.66
C HIS A 307 -30.33 12.72 -20.67
N GLY A 308 -31.19 12.52 -19.66
CA GLY A 308 -32.67 12.62 -19.78
C GLY A 308 -33.45 11.68 -20.72
N GLY A 309 -34.36 10.88 -20.15
CA GLY A 309 -35.59 10.45 -20.84
C GLY A 309 -36.01 8.99 -20.70
N VAL A 310 -36.82 8.72 -19.67
CA VAL A 310 -37.84 7.66 -19.45
C VAL A 310 -38.10 6.62 -20.57
N GLY A 311 -38.07 5.33 -20.19
CA GLY A 311 -39.09 4.35 -20.61
C GLY A 311 -38.68 3.13 -21.46
N ALA A 312 -38.58 1.97 -20.79
CA ALA A 312 -38.97 0.62 -21.23
C ALA A 312 -38.20 -0.14 -22.37
N GLY A 313 -37.39 -1.13 -21.92
CA GLY A 313 -37.30 -2.51 -22.46
C GLY A 313 -36.07 -2.86 -23.33
N PRO A 314 -35.69 -4.15 -23.51
CA PRO A 314 -36.09 -5.39 -22.84
C PRO A 314 -34.93 -6.16 -22.15
N LYS A 315 -35.32 -7.19 -21.40
CA LYS A 315 -34.57 -7.99 -20.42
C LYS A 315 -33.57 -8.98 -21.03
N VAL A 316 -32.36 -9.04 -20.46
CA VAL A 316 -31.41 -10.16 -20.56
C VAL A 316 -30.81 -10.40 -19.16
N PRO A 317 -31.08 -11.53 -18.46
CA PRO A 317 -30.53 -11.77 -17.12
C PRO A 317 -29.53 -12.95 -17.11
N THR A 318 -28.24 -12.66 -16.90
CA THR A 318 -27.19 -13.65 -16.54
C THR A 318 -25.91 -12.87 -16.24
N SER A 319 -25.17 -12.98 -15.13
CA SER A 319 -25.04 -14.04 -14.12
C SER A 319 -24.56 -13.44 -12.79
N ILE A 320 -25.43 -13.45 -11.79
CA ILE A 320 -25.16 -13.20 -10.36
C ILE A 320 -25.06 -14.60 -9.76
N LEU A 321 -23.90 -15.07 -9.30
CA LEU A 321 -23.80 -16.45 -8.83
C LEU A 321 -24.26 -16.55 -7.37
N MET A 322 -25.52 -16.95 -7.20
CA MET A 322 -26.16 -17.22 -5.90
C MET A 322 -25.43 -18.29 -5.09
N TYR A 323 -25.25 -18.03 -3.79
CA TYR A 323 -25.76 -18.81 -2.65
C TYR A 323 -25.93 -17.76 -1.52
N GLY A 324 -27.04 -17.56 -0.82
CA GLY A 324 -28.20 -18.38 -0.49
C GLY A 324 -28.49 -18.07 0.98
N THR A 325 -29.57 -17.33 1.25
CA THR A 325 -30.01 -16.84 2.57
C THR A 325 -30.39 -17.97 3.53
N GLN A 326 -30.21 -17.77 4.84
CA GLN A 326 -31.18 -18.24 5.83
C GLN A 326 -31.10 -17.43 7.14
N THR A 327 -31.98 -16.44 7.22
CA THR A 327 -32.60 -15.97 8.45
C THR A 327 -33.56 -17.06 8.90
N SER A 328 -33.45 -17.57 10.12
CA SER A 328 -34.56 -18.31 10.76
C SER A 328 -35.18 -17.43 11.83
N ILE A 329 -36.32 -16.83 11.48
CA ILE A 329 -37.36 -16.45 12.44
C ILE A 329 -38.07 -17.76 12.80
N SER A 330 -38.15 -18.08 14.08
CA SER A 330 -38.97 -19.19 14.58
C SER A 330 -40.44 -18.74 14.63
N ALA A 331 -41.28 -19.39 13.82
CA ALA A 331 -42.72 -19.41 14.01
C ALA A 331 -43.15 -20.88 14.19
N TYR A 332 -43.87 -21.12 15.28
CA TYR A 332 -44.49 -22.38 15.67
C TYR A 332 -45.44 -22.91 14.59
N GLN A 333 -45.35 -24.20 14.22
CA GLN A 333 -46.44 -25.19 14.29
C GLN A 333 -46.10 -26.49 13.54
N GLY A 334 -46.29 -27.62 14.22
CA GLY A 334 -47.01 -28.77 13.67
C GLY A 334 -46.25 -29.78 12.79
N GLY A 335 -45.87 -30.91 13.38
CA GLY A 335 -46.29 -32.21 12.83
C GLY A 335 -45.37 -32.93 11.83
N ASN A 336 -44.78 -34.00 12.37
CA ASN A 336 -44.63 -35.34 11.77
C ASN A 336 -43.29 -35.77 11.15
N LYS A 337 -42.92 -36.98 11.60
CA LYS A 337 -41.69 -37.75 11.49
C LYS A 337 -41.24 -38.04 10.05
N SER A 338 -39.94 -37.93 9.76
CA SER A 338 -39.19 -39.00 9.11
C SER A 338 -37.67 -38.84 9.25
N LYS A 339 -36.99 -39.97 9.50
CA LYS A 339 -35.57 -40.12 9.83
C LYS A 339 -34.66 -39.90 8.62
N LYS A 340 -33.64 -39.04 8.74
CA LYS A 340 -32.34 -39.18 8.03
C LYS A 340 -31.21 -38.63 8.93
N LYS A 341 -30.12 -39.41 9.03
CA LYS A 341 -28.93 -39.17 9.87
C LYS A 341 -28.24 -37.82 9.54
N PRO A 342 -27.68 -37.09 10.52
CA PRO A 342 -26.97 -35.85 10.24
C PRO A 342 -25.52 -36.14 9.80
N ILE A 343 -25.12 -35.49 8.72
CA ILE A 343 -23.72 -35.24 8.38
C ILE A 343 -23.35 -33.98 9.16
N GLN A 344 -22.36 -34.08 10.05
CA GLN A 344 -21.82 -32.93 10.79
C GLN A 344 -21.12 -31.98 9.82
N THR A 345 -21.72 -30.82 9.58
CA THR A 345 -21.02 -29.61 9.15
C THR A 345 -21.00 -28.66 10.34
N ASN A 346 -19.80 -28.40 10.87
CA ASN A 346 -19.57 -27.42 11.93
C ASN A 346 -20.04 -26.05 11.44
N ALA A 347 -21.17 -25.58 11.97
CA ALA A 347 -21.52 -24.17 11.94
C ALA A 347 -20.63 -23.47 12.97
N GLU A 348 -19.79 -22.54 12.53
CA GLU A 348 -19.14 -21.59 13.43
C GLU A 348 -20.24 -20.80 14.16
N ILE A 349 -20.34 -21.00 15.47
CA ILE A 349 -21.25 -20.29 16.37
C ILE A 349 -20.73 -18.84 16.44
N MET A 350 -21.59 -17.84 16.22
CA MET A 350 -21.23 -16.45 16.55
C MET A 350 -21.12 -16.33 18.07
N THR A 351 -19.90 -16.17 18.58
CA THR A 351 -19.56 -16.12 20.01
C THR A 351 -19.56 -14.71 20.61
N ILE A 352 -19.91 -13.69 19.82
CA ILE A 352 -19.97 -12.30 20.28
C ILE A 352 -21.40 -11.80 20.30
N HIS A 353 -21.83 -11.25 21.44
CA HIS A 353 -23.15 -10.64 21.62
C HIS A 353 -23.07 -9.26 22.31
N LEU A 354 -24.12 -8.46 22.19
CA LEU A 354 -24.19 -7.11 22.78
C LEU A 354 -25.09 -7.11 24.01
N ILE A 355 -24.67 -6.41 25.06
CA ILE A 355 -25.48 -6.15 26.26
C ILE A 355 -25.34 -4.67 26.66
N GLU A 356 -26.35 -4.14 27.34
CA GLU A 356 -26.18 -2.88 28.06
C GLU A 356 -25.20 -3.07 29.22
N ALA A 357 -24.33 -2.09 29.41
CA ALA A 357 -23.32 -2.14 30.45
C ALA A 357 -23.94 -1.95 31.84
N SER A 358 -23.30 -2.56 32.82
CA SER A 358 -23.53 -2.38 34.26
C SER A 358 -22.22 -1.95 34.92
N GLU A 359 -22.24 -1.57 36.20
CA GLU A 359 -21.06 -1.05 36.90
C GLU A 359 -19.86 -2.02 36.89
N GLU A 360 -20.11 -3.33 36.88
CA GLU A 360 -19.07 -4.38 36.78
C GLU A 360 -18.25 -4.30 35.48
N HIS A 361 -18.81 -3.73 34.41
CA HIS A 361 -18.14 -3.61 33.12
C HIS A 361 -17.24 -2.37 33.02
N LEU A 362 -17.40 -1.39 33.92
CA LEU A 362 -16.68 -0.11 33.87
C LEU A 362 -15.15 -0.25 33.84
N PRO A 363 -14.50 -1.13 34.63
CA PRO A 363 -13.06 -1.32 34.56
C PRO A 363 -12.61 -1.79 33.16
N ALA A 364 -13.33 -2.75 32.57
CA ALA A 364 -13.00 -3.26 31.25
C ALA A 364 -13.22 -2.20 30.15
N ILE A 365 -14.31 -1.44 30.22
CA ILE A 365 -14.59 -0.31 29.32
C ILE A 365 -13.47 0.74 29.42
N ALA A 366 -13.04 1.10 30.63
CA ALA A 366 -11.96 2.06 30.84
C ALA A 366 -10.63 1.54 30.27
N ARG A 367 -10.29 0.25 30.46
CA ARG A 367 -9.10 -0.38 29.86
C ARG A 367 -9.16 -0.36 28.32
N ILE A 368 -10.30 -0.71 27.74
CA ILE A 368 -10.49 -0.68 26.28
C ILE A 368 -10.38 0.74 25.76
N ALA A 369 -10.98 1.71 26.46
CA ALA A 369 -10.83 3.12 26.09
C ALA A 369 -9.35 3.50 26.11
N THR A 370 -8.63 3.27 27.23
CA THR A 370 -7.19 3.53 27.40
C THR A 370 -6.34 2.95 26.26
N SER A 371 -6.58 1.69 25.89
CA SER A 371 -5.83 1.02 24.82
C SER A 371 -6.22 1.46 23.41
N ALA A 372 -7.52 1.65 23.13
CA ALA A 372 -8.02 2.07 21.82
C ALA A 372 -7.64 3.51 21.48
N PHE A 373 -7.62 4.40 22.49
CA PHE A 373 -7.30 5.81 22.35
C PHE A 373 -6.02 6.15 23.13
N HIS A 374 -4.94 5.44 22.85
CA HIS A 374 -3.65 5.66 23.50
C HIS A 374 -3.00 6.95 22.97
N PRO A 375 -2.36 7.79 23.81
CA PRO A 375 -1.65 9.00 23.37
C PRO A 375 -0.54 8.82 22.30
N ASN A 376 -0.13 7.59 22.02
CA ASN A 376 0.86 7.29 20.98
C ASN A 376 0.21 7.10 19.60
N THR A 377 -1.06 6.72 19.58
CA THR A 377 -1.81 6.39 18.35
C THR A 377 -2.93 7.39 18.09
N ASP A 378 -3.49 8.00 19.13
CA ASP A 378 -4.55 8.98 19.06
C ASP A 378 -4.04 10.39 19.42
N ALA A 379 -3.97 11.25 18.40
CA ALA A 379 -3.46 12.61 18.54
C ALA A 379 -4.34 13.45 19.49
N LEU A 380 -5.64 13.19 19.54
CA LEU A 380 -6.56 13.91 20.42
C LEU A 380 -6.26 13.57 21.89
N SER A 381 -6.10 12.28 22.20
CA SER A 381 -5.65 11.81 23.51
C SER A 381 -4.29 12.38 23.91
N ARG A 382 -3.35 12.52 22.96
CA ARG A 382 -2.05 13.18 23.25
C ARG A 382 -2.21 14.64 23.68
N ARG A 383 -3.16 15.37 23.08
CA ARG A 383 -3.45 16.77 23.43
C ARG A 383 -4.16 16.88 24.77
N LEU A 384 -5.09 15.98 25.06
CA LEU A 384 -5.83 15.94 26.32
C LEU A 384 -4.97 15.46 27.51
N PHE A 385 -3.97 14.60 27.25
CA PHE A 385 -3.10 14.03 28.27
C PHE A 385 -1.61 14.28 27.92
N PRO A 386 -1.13 15.53 27.99
CA PRO A 386 0.21 15.88 27.57
C PRO A 386 1.28 15.36 28.56
N PRO A 387 2.52 15.05 28.10
CA PRO A 387 3.54 14.42 28.94
C PRO A 387 3.88 15.17 30.24
N HIS A 388 3.79 16.51 30.23
CA HIS A 388 4.14 17.34 31.38
C HIS A 388 3.12 17.32 32.52
N LEU A 389 1.89 16.82 32.27
CA LEU A 389 0.86 16.62 33.29
C LEU A 389 0.77 15.15 33.74
N GLN A 390 1.57 14.25 33.15
CA GLN A 390 1.54 12.84 33.51
C GLN A 390 2.27 12.57 34.84
N PRO A 391 1.72 11.72 35.73
CA PRO A 391 2.40 11.34 36.96
C PRO A 391 3.75 10.68 36.67
N THR A 392 4.79 11.03 37.41
CA THR A 392 6.12 10.39 37.27
C THR A 392 6.06 8.93 37.69
N GLY A 393 6.46 8.03 36.79
CA GLY A 393 6.52 6.58 37.04
C GLY A 393 5.31 5.79 36.54
N VAL A 394 4.30 6.45 35.97
CA VAL A 394 3.15 5.78 35.32
C VAL A 394 3.40 5.68 33.81
N PRO A 395 3.20 4.51 33.18
CA PRO A 395 3.28 4.37 31.73
C PRO A 395 2.35 5.34 30.99
N ASP A 396 2.83 5.87 29.86
CA ASP A 396 2.06 6.79 29.01
C ASP A 396 0.75 6.10 28.56
N GLY A 397 -0.38 6.78 28.68
CA GLY A 397 -1.73 6.22 28.45
C GLY A 397 -2.46 5.74 29.70
N GLU A 398 -1.76 5.15 30.69
CA GLU A 398 -2.41 4.70 31.94
C GLU A 398 -2.88 5.87 32.80
N ALA A 399 -2.21 7.02 32.70
CA ALA A 399 -2.63 8.26 33.37
C ALA A 399 -4.05 8.72 32.96
N ALA A 400 -4.57 8.27 31.83
CA ALA A 400 -5.93 8.57 31.38
C ALA A 400 -6.99 7.61 31.95
N TYR A 401 -6.60 6.50 32.59
CA TYR A 401 -7.51 5.46 33.04
C TYR A 401 -8.54 5.98 34.05
N ASP A 402 -8.10 6.63 35.13
CA ASP A 402 -8.98 7.12 36.20
C ASP A 402 -10.01 8.13 35.67
N TRP A 403 -9.57 9.03 34.79
CA TRP A 403 -10.45 10.00 34.16
C TRP A 403 -11.47 9.32 33.24
N ARG A 404 -11.02 8.33 32.44
CA ARG A 404 -11.91 7.56 31.56
C ARG A 404 -12.92 6.77 32.36
N PHE A 405 -12.49 6.11 33.44
CA PHE A 405 -13.36 5.41 34.36
C PHE A 405 -14.43 6.33 34.93
N ALA A 406 -14.02 7.47 35.52
CA ALA A 406 -14.95 8.43 36.11
C ALA A 406 -15.94 9.02 35.09
N ARG A 407 -15.49 9.29 33.84
CA ARG A 407 -16.38 9.73 32.77
C ARG A 407 -17.42 8.69 32.41
N LYS A 408 -17.02 7.43 32.24
CA LYS A 408 -17.95 6.35 31.85
C LYS A 408 -18.91 6.00 33.00
N ALA A 409 -18.45 6.06 34.24
CA ALA A 409 -19.32 5.93 35.41
C ALA A 409 -20.39 7.04 35.44
N SER A 410 -20.01 8.29 35.12
CA SER A 410 -20.98 9.39 35.03
C SER A 410 -21.97 9.21 33.89
N SER A 411 -21.54 8.71 32.74
CA SER A 411 -22.43 8.42 31.61
C SER A 411 -23.38 7.26 31.95
N LEU A 412 -22.91 6.20 32.59
CA LEU A 412 -23.75 5.06 32.98
C LEU A 412 -24.83 5.44 34.01
N ALA A 413 -24.58 6.47 34.82
CA ALA A 413 -25.55 7.00 35.78
C ALA A 413 -26.61 7.93 35.14
N SER A 414 -26.45 8.31 33.86
CA SER A 414 -27.40 9.15 33.14
C SER A 414 -28.51 8.28 32.54
N SER A 415 -29.77 8.68 32.69
CA SER A 415 -30.90 7.98 32.08
C SER A 415 -30.99 8.16 30.57
N GLU A 416 -30.26 9.13 30.01
CA GLU A 416 -30.27 9.47 28.58
C GLU A 416 -29.06 8.90 27.84
N SER A 417 -28.08 8.34 28.56
CA SER A 417 -26.87 7.78 27.98
C SER A 417 -26.90 6.25 28.05
N HIS A 418 -26.77 5.60 26.90
CA HIS A 418 -26.72 4.16 26.76
C HIS A 418 -25.27 3.71 26.51
N VAL A 419 -24.70 3.04 27.50
CA VAL A 419 -23.40 2.37 27.36
C VAL A 419 -23.66 0.91 26.99
N VAL A 420 -23.17 0.49 25.83
CA VAL A 420 -23.35 -0.87 25.30
C VAL A 420 -22.01 -1.53 25.16
N VAL A 421 -21.89 -2.80 25.57
CA VAL A 421 -20.66 -3.58 25.49
C VAL A 421 -20.83 -4.79 24.60
N ALA A 422 -19.77 -5.15 23.89
CA ALA A 422 -19.66 -6.39 23.14
C ALA A 422 -18.91 -7.43 23.99
N ILE A 423 -19.56 -8.57 24.19
CA ILE A 423 -19.10 -9.69 25.02
C ILE A 423 -18.67 -10.83 24.11
N ASP A 424 -17.45 -11.35 24.29
CA ASP A 424 -16.92 -12.54 23.62
C ASP A 424 -16.93 -13.73 24.59
N ASP A 425 -17.84 -14.68 24.38
CA ASP A 425 -18.06 -15.83 25.27
C ASP A 425 -16.90 -16.83 25.30
N GLU A 426 -15.96 -16.73 24.36
CA GLU A 426 -14.75 -17.57 24.34
C GLU A 426 -13.66 -17.06 25.29
N LYS A 427 -13.80 -15.84 25.83
CA LYS A 427 -12.78 -15.23 26.68
C LYS A 427 -13.10 -15.42 28.17
N GLY A 428 -12.02 -15.48 28.95
CA GLY A 428 -12.13 -15.48 30.41
C GLY A 428 -12.82 -14.22 30.92
N GLN A 429 -13.42 -14.31 32.10
CA GLN A 429 -14.27 -13.27 32.71
C GLN A 429 -13.62 -11.87 32.75
N ASP A 430 -12.29 -11.78 32.87
CA ASP A 430 -11.55 -10.51 32.90
C ASP A 430 -11.37 -9.83 31.52
N ASP A 431 -11.44 -10.60 30.43
CA ASP A 431 -11.23 -10.17 29.03
C ASP A 431 -12.48 -10.36 28.16
N GLN A 432 -13.61 -10.67 28.80
CA GLN A 432 -14.88 -10.96 28.16
C GLN A 432 -15.42 -9.76 27.37
N VAL A 433 -15.22 -8.53 27.87
CA VAL A 433 -15.58 -7.31 27.14
C VAL A 433 -14.53 -7.03 26.06
N VAL A 434 -14.96 -7.03 24.79
CA VAL A 434 -14.09 -6.83 23.63
C VAL A 434 -14.29 -5.50 22.90
N GLY A 435 -15.39 -4.80 23.18
CA GLY A 435 -15.66 -3.46 22.67
C GLY A 435 -16.81 -2.80 23.40
N PHE A 436 -17.00 -1.50 23.18
CA PHE A 436 -18.11 -0.73 23.74
C PHE A 436 -18.50 0.46 22.86
N SER A 437 -19.72 0.94 23.03
CA SER A 437 -20.21 2.22 22.50
C SER A 437 -20.98 2.99 23.56
N LEU A 438 -20.96 4.32 23.47
CA LEU A 438 -21.72 5.24 24.30
C LEU A 438 -22.58 6.11 23.38
N TRP A 439 -23.89 5.98 23.55
CA TRP A 439 -24.90 6.70 22.80
C TRP A 439 -25.68 7.62 23.73
N ASP A 440 -25.95 8.85 23.33
CA ASP A 440 -26.87 9.74 24.02
C ASP A 440 -28.18 9.81 23.22
N ALA A 441 -29.28 9.43 23.86
CA ALA A 441 -30.61 9.54 23.32
C ALA A 441 -31.11 10.99 23.42
N PRO A 442 -31.95 11.46 22.49
CA PRO A 442 -32.51 12.80 22.55
C PRO A 442 -33.37 12.98 23.81
N PRO A 443 -33.13 14.00 24.64
CA PRO A 443 -33.82 14.20 25.90
C PRO A 443 -35.32 14.45 25.69
N ALA A 444 -36.16 13.80 26.50
CA ALA A 444 -37.62 13.91 26.41
C ALA A 444 -38.15 15.35 26.63
N THR A 445 -37.38 16.20 27.31
CA THR A 445 -37.78 17.58 27.67
C THR A 445 -36.81 18.68 27.18
N GLY A 446 -35.98 18.41 26.17
CA GLY A 446 -35.18 19.45 25.49
C GLY A 446 -34.11 20.12 26.37
N GLY A 447 -33.19 19.33 26.92
CA GLY A 447 -32.00 19.78 27.66
C GLY A 447 -30.67 19.47 26.95
N ASP A 448 -29.55 19.94 27.52
CA ASP A 448 -28.19 19.63 27.06
C ASP A 448 -27.78 18.24 27.62
N SER A 449 -27.57 17.24 26.74
CA SER A 449 -27.29 15.85 27.10
C SER A 449 -25.84 15.59 27.56
N GLY A 450 -25.12 16.63 27.97
CA GLY A 450 -23.74 16.51 28.43
C GLY A 450 -23.63 15.97 29.86
N PRO A 451 -22.55 15.24 30.22
CA PRO A 451 -22.31 14.81 31.59
C PRO A 451 -22.30 16.02 32.53
N SER A 452 -23.21 16.00 33.51
CA SER A 452 -23.57 17.12 34.38
C SER A 452 -22.61 17.33 35.55
N LYS A 453 -21.57 16.49 35.70
CA LYS A 453 -20.57 16.61 36.77
C LYS A 453 -19.17 16.84 36.21
N GLU A 454 -18.48 17.82 36.78
CA GLU A 454 -17.08 18.13 36.47
C GLU A 454 -16.19 16.97 36.96
N ILE A 455 -15.63 16.20 36.03
CA ILE A 455 -14.78 15.04 36.35
C ILE A 455 -13.37 15.55 36.62
N GLN A 456 -12.93 15.45 37.88
CA GLN A 456 -11.57 15.81 38.28
C GLN A 456 -10.57 14.75 37.80
N GLY A 457 -9.55 15.17 37.06
CA GLY A 457 -8.40 14.34 36.69
C GLY A 457 -7.12 15.16 36.77
N THR A 458 -6.10 14.65 37.45
CA THR A 458 -4.81 15.33 37.64
C THR A 458 -3.96 15.36 36.36
N ALA A 459 -4.13 14.35 35.49
CA ALA A 459 -3.38 14.20 34.24
C ALA A 459 -4.07 14.83 33.01
N LEU A 460 -5.32 15.31 33.16
CA LEU A 460 -6.07 15.93 32.08
C LEU A 460 -5.71 17.41 31.96
N ASP A 461 -5.39 17.85 30.74
CA ASP A 461 -5.36 19.27 30.42
C ASP A 461 -6.79 19.82 30.36
N LYS A 462 -7.17 20.54 31.42
CA LYS A 462 -8.52 21.12 31.56
C LYS A 462 -8.81 22.19 30.50
N GLU A 463 -7.81 22.95 30.08
CA GLU A 463 -7.98 23.99 29.07
C GLU A 463 -8.25 23.35 27.71
N ALA A 464 -7.43 22.37 27.33
CA ALA A 464 -7.62 21.60 26.10
C ALA A 464 -8.98 20.86 26.10
N TYR A 465 -9.39 20.30 27.23
CA TYR A 465 -10.69 19.63 27.35
C TYR A 465 -11.87 20.60 27.18
N ASN A 466 -11.81 21.78 27.78
CA ASN A 466 -12.84 22.80 27.66
C ASN A 466 -12.92 23.38 26.24
N GLU A 467 -11.77 23.56 25.57
CA GLU A 467 -11.72 23.98 24.17
C GLU A 467 -12.33 22.92 23.25
N MET A 468 -12.01 21.63 23.48
CA MET A 468 -12.64 20.52 22.76
C MET A 468 -14.15 20.54 22.94
N LYS A 469 -14.66 20.61 24.19
CA LYS A 469 -16.10 20.65 24.47
C LYS A 469 -16.78 21.84 23.79
N LYS A 470 -16.16 23.03 23.84
CA LYS A 470 -16.67 24.22 23.15
C LYS A 470 -16.75 24.02 21.64
N THR A 471 -15.73 23.43 21.04
CA THR A 471 -15.68 23.17 19.60
C THR A 471 -16.76 22.18 19.16
N VAL A 472 -16.92 21.08 19.90
CA VAL A 472 -17.96 20.08 19.62
C VAL A 472 -19.36 20.65 19.80
N ASN A 473 -19.61 21.39 20.89
CA ASN A 473 -20.90 22.03 21.12
C ASN A 473 -21.21 23.10 20.06
N GLN A 474 -20.20 23.86 19.62
CA GLN A 474 -20.37 24.82 18.52
C GLN A 474 -20.67 24.11 17.20
N ASP A 475 -20.05 22.96 16.92
CA ASP A 475 -20.36 22.18 15.72
C ASP A 475 -21.81 21.67 15.72
N ALA A 476 -22.28 21.18 16.87
CA ALA A 476 -23.68 20.79 17.05
C ALA A 476 -24.64 21.96 16.76
N VAL A 477 -24.34 23.15 17.28
CA VAL A 477 -25.14 24.35 17.04
C VAL A 477 -25.06 24.82 15.58
N ASP A 478 -23.89 24.76 14.96
CA ASP A 478 -23.71 25.11 13.55
C ASP A 478 -24.49 24.14 12.62
N THR A 479 -24.64 22.89 13.06
CA THR A 479 -25.26 21.81 12.28
C THR A 479 -26.77 21.76 12.43
N PHE A 480 -27.29 21.94 13.66
CA PHE A 480 -28.71 21.80 13.99
C PHE A 480 -29.38 23.11 14.45
N GLY A 481 -28.65 24.23 14.44
CA GLY A 481 -29.13 25.52 14.92
C GLY A 481 -29.20 25.59 16.46
N GLY A 482 -30.00 26.51 16.98
CA GLY A 482 -30.10 26.77 18.43
C GLY A 482 -30.64 25.60 19.27
N GLN A 483 -31.12 24.52 18.65
CA GLN A 483 -31.56 23.30 19.33
C GLN A 483 -30.42 22.30 19.60
N GLY A 484 -29.25 22.48 18.97
CA GLY A 484 -28.11 21.58 19.14
C GLY A 484 -28.45 20.11 18.84
N ILE A 485 -27.90 19.18 19.61
CA ILE A 485 -28.15 17.74 19.45
C ILE A 485 -29.44 17.22 20.11
N ALA A 486 -30.28 18.09 20.68
CA ALA A 486 -31.43 17.66 21.47
C ALA A 486 -32.50 16.85 20.69
N GLY A 487 -32.46 16.88 19.35
CA GLY A 487 -33.40 16.18 18.48
C GLY A 487 -32.88 14.89 17.84
N VAL A 488 -31.64 14.50 18.10
CA VAL A 488 -30.94 13.41 17.39
C VAL A 488 -30.28 12.43 18.35
N TRP A 489 -30.11 11.19 17.92
CA TRP A 489 -29.27 10.22 18.62
C TRP A 489 -27.80 10.56 18.37
N HIS A 490 -27.02 10.73 19.43
CA HIS A 490 -25.62 11.12 19.35
C HIS A 490 -24.69 9.97 19.73
N LEU A 491 -23.72 9.63 18.88
CA LEU A 491 -22.65 8.69 19.23
C LEU A 491 -21.45 9.46 19.79
N ASP A 492 -21.28 9.48 21.12
CA ASP A 492 -20.14 10.12 21.80
C ASP A 492 -18.87 9.25 21.71
N TYR A 493 -19.01 7.93 21.84
CA TYR A 493 -17.85 7.05 21.93
C TYR A 493 -18.10 5.69 21.29
N ILE A 494 -17.13 5.19 20.53
CA ILE A 494 -17.07 3.79 20.13
C ILE A 494 -15.63 3.31 20.17
N GLY A 495 -15.39 2.18 20.83
CA GLY A 495 -14.06 1.63 21.04
C GLY A 495 -14.07 0.12 20.95
N VAL A 496 -13.14 -0.44 20.17
CA VAL A 496 -12.91 -1.89 20.11
C VAL A 496 -11.48 -2.14 20.53
N SER A 497 -11.31 -3.11 21.44
CA SER A 497 -9.99 -3.52 21.91
C SER A 497 -9.08 -3.88 20.72
N PRO A 498 -7.80 -3.44 20.69
CA PRO A 498 -6.94 -3.60 19.52
C PRO A 498 -6.85 -5.03 18.96
N GLY A 499 -6.86 -6.04 19.84
CA GLY A 499 -6.81 -7.46 19.44
C GLY A 499 -8.11 -8.02 18.84
N ASN A 500 -9.22 -7.28 18.89
CA ASN A 500 -10.54 -7.74 18.40
C ASN A 500 -11.09 -6.83 17.30
N GLN A 501 -10.29 -5.90 16.78
CA GLN A 501 -10.65 -5.08 15.64
C GLN A 501 -10.80 -5.93 14.36
N ARG A 502 -11.53 -5.41 13.37
CA ARG A 502 -11.82 -6.08 12.08
C ARG A 502 -12.60 -7.40 12.18
N ARG A 503 -13.15 -7.75 13.36
CA ARG A 503 -14.11 -8.86 13.57
C ARG A 503 -15.58 -8.45 13.40
N GLY A 504 -15.86 -7.24 12.93
CA GLY A 504 -17.23 -6.72 12.78
C GLY A 504 -17.85 -6.12 14.06
N ILE A 505 -17.17 -6.17 15.20
CA ILE A 505 -17.66 -5.67 16.50
C ILE A 505 -18.08 -4.19 16.44
N GLY A 506 -17.25 -3.32 15.84
CA GLY A 506 -17.59 -1.90 15.69
C GLY A 506 -18.84 -1.68 14.83
N LYS A 507 -19.08 -2.55 13.83
CA LYS A 507 -20.31 -2.51 13.03
C LYS A 507 -21.52 -2.96 13.85
N MET A 508 -21.38 -3.98 14.69
CA MET A 508 -22.46 -4.43 15.58
C MET A 508 -22.86 -3.34 16.59
N LEU A 509 -21.88 -2.75 17.26
CA LEU A 509 -22.10 -1.65 18.21
C LEU A 509 -22.72 -0.40 17.55
N LEU A 510 -22.28 -0.09 16.32
CA LEU A 510 -22.88 0.99 15.54
C LEU A 510 -24.33 0.66 15.17
N GLN A 511 -24.58 -0.56 14.67
CA GLN A 511 -25.91 -0.99 14.24
C GLN A 511 -26.91 -0.95 15.38
N TRP A 512 -26.49 -1.31 16.61
CA TRP A 512 -27.35 -1.22 17.79
C TRP A 512 -27.96 0.18 17.94
N GLY A 513 -27.16 1.25 17.88
CA GLY A 513 -27.68 2.61 18.03
C GLY A 513 -28.51 3.06 16.83
N LEU A 514 -28.14 2.63 15.62
CA LEU A 514 -28.93 2.91 14.40
C LEU A 514 -30.32 2.28 14.46
N ASP A 515 -30.43 1.05 14.97
CA ASP A 515 -31.71 0.35 15.12
C ASP A 515 -32.62 1.07 16.13
N HIS A 516 -32.05 1.61 17.22
CA HIS A 516 -32.81 2.38 18.22
C HIS A 516 -33.27 3.74 17.67
N ALA A 517 -32.37 4.46 16.98
CA ALA A 517 -32.73 5.72 16.34
C ALA A 517 -33.79 5.52 15.25
N ALA A 518 -33.68 4.45 14.46
CA ALA A 518 -34.66 4.10 13.44
C ALA A 518 -36.04 3.73 14.04
N ALA A 519 -36.06 3.02 15.17
CA ALA A 519 -37.30 2.71 15.89
C ALA A 519 -38.04 3.97 16.37
N GLU A 520 -37.31 5.04 16.68
CA GLU A 520 -37.86 6.33 17.09
C GLU A 520 -38.05 7.33 15.92
N GLY A 521 -37.64 6.96 14.70
CA GLY A 521 -37.67 7.85 13.54
C GLY A 521 -36.80 9.10 13.70
N LYS A 522 -35.65 8.95 14.38
CA LYS A 522 -34.72 10.04 14.69
C LYS A 522 -33.45 9.96 13.86
N ASP A 523 -32.89 11.12 13.54
CA ASP A 523 -31.58 11.21 12.89
C ASP A 523 -30.47 10.78 13.86
N CYS A 524 -29.36 10.29 13.32
CA CYS A 524 -28.13 10.04 14.08
C CYS A 524 -27.05 11.06 13.73
N TYR A 525 -26.31 11.50 14.74
CA TYR A 525 -25.23 12.46 14.64
C TYR A 525 -23.97 11.94 15.34
N LEU A 526 -22.82 12.24 14.75
CA LEU A 526 -21.52 11.93 15.35
C LEU A 526 -20.42 12.84 14.81
N VAL A 527 -19.31 12.89 15.53
CA VAL A 527 -18.07 13.53 15.09
C VAL A 527 -16.99 12.45 14.92
N ALA A 528 -16.68 12.11 13.67
CA ALA A 528 -15.76 11.04 13.33
C ALA A 528 -14.30 11.50 13.29
N THR A 529 -13.40 10.68 13.83
CA THR A 529 -11.97 10.76 13.49
C THR A 529 -11.74 10.28 12.06
N GLU A 530 -10.60 10.64 11.46
CA GLU A 530 -10.23 10.16 10.12
C GLU A 530 -10.20 8.62 10.05
N ALA A 531 -9.75 7.94 11.11
CA ALA A 531 -9.70 6.49 11.19
C ALA A 531 -11.09 5.84 11.32
N GLY A 532 -12.04 6.48 12.02
CA GLY A 532 -13.39 5.95 12.22
C GLY A 532 -14.34 6.21 11.04
N ARG A 533 -14.09 7.27 10.25
CA ARG A 533 -14.96 7.70 9.14
C ARG A 533 -15.38 6.60 8.16
N PRO A 534 -14.51 5.67 7.70
CA PRO A 534 -14.91 4.61 6.78
C PRO A 534 -16.04 3.71 7.31
N LEU A 535 -16.09 3.46 8.62
CA LEU A 535 -17.15 2.67 9.25
C LEU A 535 -18.51 3.38 9.12
N TYR A 536 -18.55 4.68 9.39
CA TYR A 536 -19.78 5.47 9.36
C TYR A 536 -20.26 5.71 7.92
N VAL A 537 -19.35 5.97 6.98
CA VAL A 537 -19.70 6.08 5.55
C VAL A 537 -20.30 4.77 5.03
N ALA A 538 -19.73 3.62 5.43
CA ALA A 538 -20.29 2.32 5.07
C ALA A 538 -21.67 2.04 5.68
N ALA A 539 -21.99 2.67 6.81
CA ALA A 539 -23.30 2.62 7.46
C ALA A 539 -24.30 3.67 6.90
N GLY A 540 -23.88 4.51 5.96
CA GLY A 540 -24.75 5.49 5.28
C GLY A 540 -24.67 6.92 5.81
N PHE A 541 -23.82 7.22 6.80
CA PHE A 541 -23.61 8.58 7.27
C PHE A 541 -23.00 9.46 6.17
N LYS A 542 -23.43 10.72 6.12
CA LYS A 542 -22.94 11.75 5.19
C LYS A 542 -22.13 12.80 5.94
N ASP A 543 -21.03 13.24 5.35
CA ASP A 543 -20.25 14.36 5.89
C ASP A 543 -21.03 15.67 5.75
N VAL A 544 -21.15 16.41 6.85
CA VAL A 544 -21.73 17.75 6.89
C VAL A 544 -20.63 18.79 6.79
N ARG A 545 -19.62 18.69 7.64
CA ARG A 545 -18.48 19.62 7.70
C ARG A 545 -17.24 19.00 8.33
N VAL A 546 -16.12 19.67 8.10
CA VAL A 546 -14.83 19.34 8.74
C VAL A 546 -14.66 20.26 9.95
N VAL A 547 -14.35 19.67 11.10
CA VAL A 547 -14.19 20.35 12.39
C VAL A 547 -12.74 20.20 12.85
N SER A 548 -12.11 21.29 13.26
CA SER A 548 -10.75 21.25 13.82
C SER A 548 -10.84 21.26 15.34
N ILE A 549 -10.65 20.11 15.97
CA ILE A 549 -10.65 19.95 17.43
C ILE A 549 -9.19 19.92 17.88
N LEU A 550 -8.75 20.93 18.63
CA LEU A 550 -7.36 21.06 19.10
C LEU A 550 -6.31 20.96 17.97
N GLY A 551 -6.66 21.47 16.78
CA GLY A 551 -5.82 21.40 15.57
C GLY A 551 -5.86 20.05 14.83
N ILE A 552 -6.76 19.14 15.20
CA ILE A 552 -6.92 17.81 14.60
C ILE A 552 -8.24 17.76 13.83
N LEU A 553 -8.17 17.31 12.57
CA LEU A 553 -9.32 17.25 11.69
C LEU A 553 -10.26 16.10 12.08
N HIS A 554 -11.53 16.45 12.27
CA HIS A 554 -12.65 15.55 12.49
C HIS A 554 -13.75 15.85 11.47
N TYR A 555 -14.66 14.89 11.28
CA TYR A 555 -15.75 14.98 10.33
C TYR A 555 -17.07 14.92 11.07
N SER A 556 -17.82 16.01 11.02
CA SER A 556 -19.20 16.07 11.49
C SER A 556 -20.08 15.31 10.50
N MET A 557 -20.80 14.28 10.97
CA MET A 557 -21.54 13.37 10.11
C MET A 557 -22.97 13.16 10.61
N ILE A 558 -23.92 13.03 9.66
CA ILE A 558 -25.33 12.77 9.94
C ILE A 558 -25.82 11.58 9.12
N LEU A 559 -26.61 10.72 9.74
CA LEU A 559 -27.52 9.81 9.08
C LEU A 559 -28.94 10.31 9.32
N LYS A 560 -29.65 10.67 8.25
CA LYS A 560 -31.05 11.10 8.35
C LYS A 560 -31.96 9.88 8.43
N ALA A 561 -32.98 9.95 9.28
CA ALA A 561 -34.07 8.98 9.25
C ALA A 561 -34.76 9.05 7.88
N ASP A 562 -35.10 7.88 7.32
CA ASP A 562 -35.87 7.82 6.08
C ASP A 562 -37.22 8.52 6.32
N SER A 563 -37.46 9.62 5.62
CA SER A 563 -38.73 10.34 5.68
C SER A 563 -39.82 9.46 5.06
N SER A 564 -40.56 8.74 5.91
CA SER A 564 -41.79 8.03 5.54
C SER A 564 -42.88 8.99 5.10
#